data_AF-A0A3N5CUY3-F1
#
_entry.id   AF-A0A3N5CUY3-F1
#
_cell.length_a   1.000
_cell.length_b   1.000
_cell.length_c   1.000
_cell.angle_alpha   90.00
_cell.angle_beta   90.00
_cell.angle_gamma   90.00
#
_symmetry.space_group_name_H-M   'P 1'
#
loop_
_entity.id
_entity.type
_entity.pdbx_description
1 polymer ?
#
loop_
_entity_poly.entity_id
_entity_poly.type
_entity_poly.pdbx_seq_one_letter_code
_entity_poly.pdbx_strand_id
1 'polypeptide(L)' 'CHCCGNINHKLKLNHRQYWCLECGYREHRDINAANNILSKGLSLFGVGNIHADFKEQSLSC' A
#
# COMPACT_ATOMS: atom_id res chain seq x y z
N CYS A 1 2.51 -4.47 6.54
CA CYS A 1 3.94 -4.70 6.29
C CYS A 1 4.13 -4.49 4.82
N HIS A 2 5.05 -3.62 4.38
CA HIS A 2 5.19 -3.41 2.94
C HIS A 2 5.77 -4.65 2.23
N CYS A 3 6.47 -5.53 2.96
CA CYS A 3 7.10 -6.73 2.41
C CYS A 3 6.11 -7.89 2.21
N CYS A 4 5.23 -8.16 3.19
CA CYS A 4 4.35 -9.35 3.15
C CYS A 4 2.84 -9.05 3.32
N GLY A 5 2.45 -7.78 3.47
CA GLY A 5 1.06 -7.40 3.67
C GLY A 5 0.53 -7.50 5.11
N ASN A 6 1.19 -8.25 6.02
CA ASN A 6 0.67 -8.43 7.38
C ASN A 6 0.49 -7.12 8.17
N ILE A 7 -0.62 -6.99 8.89
CA ILE A 7 -0.97 -5.81 9.69
C ILE A 7 -0.56 -6.04 11.15
N ASN A 8 0.27 -5.15 11.69
CA ASN A 8 0.63 -5.18 13.11
C ASN A 8 -0.35 -4.34 13.93
N HIS A 9 -1.40 -4.96 14.47
CA HIS A 9 -2.44 -4.29 15.28
C HIS A 9 -1.95 -3.76 16.64
N LYS A 10 -0.75 -4.18 17.09
CA LYS A 10 -0.17 -3.76 18.38
C LYS A 10 0.75 -2.53 18.23
N LEU A 11 0.95 -2.04 17.01
CA LEU A 11 1.85 -0.91 16.73
C LEU A 11 1.24 0.41 17.25
N LYS A 12 2.01 1.15 18.07
CA LYS A 12 1.61 2.44 18.64
C LYS A 12 2.45 3.59 18.05
N LEU A 13 1.95 4.82 18.17
CA LEU A 13 2.62 6.04 17.67
C LEU A 13 4.01 6.30 18.29
N ASN A 14 4.25 5.84 19.52
CA ASN A 14 5.56 5.97 20.16
C ASN A 14 6.58 4.90 19.69
N HIS A 15 6.13 3.85 18.97
CA HIS A 15 7.04 2.84 18.40
C HIS A 15 7.68 3.39 17.11
N ARG A 16 8.92 3.87 17.21
CA ARG A 16 9.68 4.38 16.05
C ARG A 16 10.18 3.29 15.12
N GLN A 17 10.40 2.10 15.65
CA GLN A 17 10.76 0.90 14.89
C GLN A 17 9.50 0.09 14.56
N TYR A 18 9.45 -0.43 13.34
CA TYR A 18 8.49 -1.40 12.88
C TYR A 18 9.15 -2.77 12.77
N TRP A 19 8.48 -3.80 13.29
CA TRP A 19 8.88 -5.19 13.12
C TRP A 19 7.67 -6.01 12.71
N CYS A 20 7.80 -6.73 11.60
CA CYS A 20 6.85 -7.74 11.19
C CYS A 20 7.27 -9.11 11.74
N LEU A 21 6.43 -9.72 12.57
CA LEU A 21 6.67 -11.06 13.11
C LEU A 21 6.43 -12.18 12.09
N GLU A 22 5.73 -11.90 10.99
CA GLU A 22 5.42 -12.91 9.96
C GLU A 22 6.57 -13.10 8.97
N CYS A 23 7.20 -12.01 8.51
CA CYS A 23 8.28 -12.08 7.51
C CYS A 23 9.64 -11.62 8.04
N GLY A 24 9.74 -11.21 9.30
CA GLY A 24 10.99 -10.76 9.91
C GLY A 24 11.45 -9.36 9.52
N TYR A 25 10.75 -8.66 8.63
CA TYR A 25 11.13 -7.30 8.20
C TYR A 25 11.20 -6.31 9.37
N ARG A 26 12.30 -5.55 9.46
CA ARG A 26 12.57 -4.55 10.50
C ARG A 26 13.13 -3.27 9.88
N GLU A 27 12.52 -2.14 10.20
CA GLU A 27 12.95 -0.81 9.77
C GLU A 27 12.25 0.28 10.61
N HIS A 28 12.58 1.55 10.42
CA HIS A 28 11.79 2.66 10.93
C HIS A 28 10.34 2.59 10.42
N ARG A 29 9.38 2.84 11.32
CA ARG A 29 7.94 2.76 11.04
C ARG A 29 7.53 3.64 9.88
N ASP A 30 8.04 4.88 9.85
CA ASP A 30 7.62 5.86 8.84
C ASP A 30 8.12 5.47 7.44
N ILE A 31 9.26 4.76 7.34
CA ILE A 31 9.75 4.18 6.07
C ILE A 31 8.83 3.05 5.61
N ASN A 32 8.48 2.11 6.52
CA ASN A 32 7.51 1.06 6.20
C ASN A 32 6.16 1.65 5.76
N ALA A 33 5.69 2.73 6.40
CA ALA A 33 4.47 3.42 6.03
C ALA A 33 4.56 4.04 4.63
N ALA A 34 5.64 4.76 4.32
CA ALA A 34 5.89 5.33 2.99
C ALA A 34 5.88 4.25 1.90
N ASN A 35 6.52 3.10 2.15
CA ASN A 35 6.53 1.97 1.22
C ASN A 35 5.13 1.37 1.01
N ASN A 36 4.29 1.27 2.06
CA ASN A 36 2.89 0.82 1.90
C ASN A 36 2.10 1.80 1.02
N ILE A 37 2.27 3.12 1.22
CA ILE A 37 1.59 4.15 0.43
C ILE A 37 2.04 4.08 -1.04
N LEU A 38 3.35 3.98 -1.30
CA LEU A 38 3.90 3.80 -2.65
C LEU A 38 3.29 2.57 -3.34
N SER A 39 3.33 1.41 -2.68
CA SER A 39 2.78 0.16 -3.22
C SER A 39 1.29 0.29 -3.53
N LYS A 40 0.50 0.92 -2.65
CA LYS A 40 -0.92 1.17 -2.90
C LYS A 40 -1.12 2.12 -4.09
N GLY A 41 -0.35 3.20 -4.16
CA GLY A 41 -0.37 4.14 -5.29
C GLY A 41 -0.11 3.42 -6.61
N LEU A 42 1.00 2.68 -6.72
CA LEU A 42 1.33 1.91 -7.92
C LEU A 42 0.25 0.89 -8.29
N SER A 43 -0.35 0.20 -7.31
CA SER A 43 -1.46 -0.72 -7.56
C SER A 43 -2.69 -0.03 -8.14
N LEU A 44 -2.98 1.21 -7.72
CA LEU A 44 -4.10 2.00 -8.23
C LEU A 44 -3.79 2.58 -9.60
N PHE A 45 -2.55 3.00 -9.88
CA PHE A 45 -2.14 3.45 -11.21
C PHE A 45 -2.27 2.35 -12.26
N GLY A 46 -1.90 1.10 -11.93
CA GLY A 46 -2.09 -0.05 -12.82
C GLY A 46 -3.57 -0.38 -13.09
N VAL A 47 -4.46 -0.09 -12.14
CA VAL A 47 -5.92 -0.27 -12.28
C VAL A 47 -6.59 0.96 -12.93
N GLY A 48 -5.95 2.14 -12.86
CA GLY A 48 -6.48 3.43 -13.28
C GLY A 48 -6.64 3.63 -14.79
N ASN A 49 -5.97 2.83 -15.62
CA ASN A 49 -6.25 2.80 -17.07
C ASN A 49 -7.52 2.00 -17.39
N ILE A 50 -7.96 1.12 -16.51
CA ILE A 50 -9.11 0.25 -16.79
C ILE A 50 -10.43 1.00 -16.51
N HIS A 51 -10.45 1.94 -15.57
CA HIS A 51 -11.68 2.67 -15.21
C HIS A 51 -11.94 3.93 -16.05
N ALA A 52 -10.90 4.53 -16.65
CA ALA A 52 -11.05 5.65 -17.59
C ALA A 52 -11.67 5.17 -18.92
N ASP A 53 -11.36 3.95 -19.36
CA ASP A 53 -11.85 3.40 -20.64
C ASP A 53 -13.36 3.08 -20.64
N PHE A 54 -13.98 2.78 -19.49
CA PHE A 54 -15.43 2.50 -19.45
C PHE A 54 -16.31 3.75 -19.52
N LYS A 55 -15.77 4.93 -19.23
CA LYS A 55 -16.55 6.18 -19.29
C LYS A 55 -16.51 6.82 -20.68
N GLU A 56 -15.54 6.45 -21.53
CA GLU A 56 -15.50 6.90 -22.92
C GLU A 56 -16.31 6.01 -23.89
N GLN A 57 -16.53 4.72 -23.61
CA GLN A 57 -17.35 3.85 -24.47
C GLN A 57 -18.87 3.98 -24.26
N SER A 58 -19.34 4.66 -23.20
CA SER A 58 -20.77 4.84 -22.91
C SER A 58 -21.37 6.14 -23.50
N LEU A 59 -20.57 6.93 -24.22
CA LEU A 59 -21.00 8.17 -24.91
C LEU A 59 -20.86 8.09 -26.44
N SER A 60 -20.57 6.91 -26.98
CA SER A 60 -20.58 6.65 -28.42
C SER A 60 -21.76 5.76 -28.82
N CYS A 61 -22.99 6.27 -28.65
CA CYS A 61 -24.09 6.12 -29.62
C CYS A 61 -25.25 7.06 -29.26
#